data_AF-A0A520KII7-F1
#
_entry.id   AF-A0A520KII7-F1
#
_cell.length_a   1.000
_cell.length_b   1.000
_cell.length_c   1.000
_cell.angle_alpha   90.00
_cell.angle_beta   90.00
_cell.angle_gamma   90.00
#
_symmetry.space_group_name_H-M   'P 1'
#
loop_
_entity.id
_entity.type
_entity.pdbx_description
1 polymer ?
#
loop_
_entity_poly.entity_id
_entity_poly.type
_entity_poly.pdbx_seq_one_letter_code
_entity_poly.pdbx_strand_id
1 'polypeptide(L)'
;MKQDRKLLFEANEREIGLKGSRASLFIYRMWRKHGKLVVSFSGGKDSAVILDLAEKSGCDYIVYFNDTGIEMPETVEQSKKADIVGSAGDSFWRYVPKFGPPARDYRWCCKVLKLVPTYKALKGVTKMTLVGQRRFESLDRMRSKKVWMNDWLPGILTAAPINEWTALDAWL
;
A
#
# COMPACT_ATOMS: atom_id res chain seq x y z
N MET A 1 8.13 -3.23 33.27
CA MET A 1 7.76 -1.82 33.03
C MET A 1 6.74 -1.80 31.90
N LYS A 2 5.45 -1.53 32.16
CA LYS A 2 4.47 -1.35 31.07
C LYS A 2 4.66 0.06 30.52
N GLN A 3 5.03 0.20 29.25
CA GLN A 3 5.06 1.51 28.59
C GLN A 3 3.63 2.04 28.51
N ASP A 4 3.40 3.25 29.02
CA ASP A 4 2.14 3.95 28.87
C ASP A 4 2.03 4.47 27.42
N ARG A 5 1.08 3.91 26.67
CA ARG A 5 0.84 4.28 25.26
C ARG A 5 0.43 5.74 25.12
N LYS A 6 -0.30 6.28 26.11
CA LYS A 6 -0.76 7.66 26.09
C LYS A 6 0.43 8.61 26.20
N LEU A 7 1.31 8.37 27.18
CA LEU A 7 2.54 9.13 27.35
C LEU A 7 3.43 9.07 26.11
N LEU A 8 3.55 7.89 25.48
CA LEU A 8 4.32 7.72 24.25
C LEU A 8 3.76 8.57 23.10
N PHE A 9 2.43 8.59 22.92
CA PHE A 9 1.80 9.41 21.90
C PHE A 9 1.97 10.91 22.19
N GLU A 10 1.63 11.36 23.41
CA GLU A 10 1.73 12.77 23.82
C GLU A 10 3.15 13.32 23.65
N ALA A 11 4.18 12.51 23.96
CA ALA A 11 5.57 12.91 23.77
C ALA A 11 5.98 13.07 22.29
N ASN A 12 5.27 12.41 21.36
CA ASN A 12 5.60 12.39 19.93
C ASN A 12 4.59 13.14 19.05
N GLU A 13 3.45 13.58 19.60
CA GLU A 13 2.30 14.12 18.87
C GLU A 13 2.70 15.22 17.88
N ARG A 14 3.55 16.16 18.31
CA ARG A 14 4.02 17.25 17.46
C ARG A 14 4.77 16.74 16.22
N GLU A 15 5.69 15.81 16.40
CA GLU A 15 6.51 15.29 15.30
C GLU A 15 5.66 14.43 14.34
N ILE A 16 4.77 13.60 14.88
CA ILE A 16 3.83 12.80 14.09
C ILE A 16 2.89 13.71 13.30
N GLY A 17 2.36 14.77 13.91
CA GLY A 17 1.53 15.77 13.22
C GLY A 17 2.26 16.47 12.08
N LEU A 18 3.54 16.83 12.26
CA LEU A 18 4.38 17.40 11.21
C LEU A 18 4.64 16.40 10.08
N LYS A 19 4.95 15.14 10.41
CA LYS A 19 5.12 14.07 9.42
C LYS A 19 3.84 13.84 8.63
N GLY A 20 2.70 13.78 9.30
CA GLY A 20 1.38 13.64 8.69
C GLY A 20 1.07 14.79 7.73
N SER A 21 1.25 16.04 8.18
CA SER A 21 1.03 17.24 7.36
C SER A 21 1.91 17.25 6.11
N ARG A 22 3.20 16.88 6.24
CA ARG A 22 4.12 16.76 5.10
C ARG A 22 3.70 15.66 4.12
N ALA A 23 3.22 14.52 4.63
CA ALA A 23 2.79 13.41 3.80
C ALA A 23 1.48 13.73 3.06
N SER A 24 0.48 14.34 3.72
CA SER A 24 -0.75 14.80 3.07
C SER A 24 -0.48 15.88 2.02
N LEU A 25 0.40 16.84 2.30
CA LEU A 25 0.83 17.83 1.30
C LEU A 25 1.53 17.17 0.10
N PHE A 26 2.34 16.14 0.35
CA PHE A 26 2.98 15.37 -0.71
C PHE A 26 1.94 14.65 -1.59
N ILE A 27 0.93 14.00 -0.98
CA ILE A 27 -0.17 13.35 -1.70
C ILE A 27 -0.93 14.37 -2.55
N TYR A 28 -1.31 15.51 -1.98
CA TYR A 28 -1.99 16.59 -2.69
C TYR A 28 -1.19 17.07 -3.92
N ARG A 29 0.14 17.23 -3.78
CA ARG A 29 1.02 17.61 -4.89
C ARG A 29 1.06 16.55 -5.99
N MET A 30 1.03 15.27 -5.62
CA MET A 30 0.96 14.17 -6.59
C MET A 30 -0.37 14.18 -7.33
N TRP A 31 -1.48 14.36 -6.62
CA TRP A 31 -2.81 14.50 -7.21
C TRP A 31 -2.88 15.67 -8.20
N ARG A 32 -2.38 16.86 -7.82
CA ARG A 32 -2.34 18.02 -8.72
C ARG A 32 -1.57 17.77 -10.02
N LYS A 33 -0.54 16.93 -9.97
CA LYS A 33 0.34 16.65 -11.12
C LYS A 33 -0.17 15.50 -12.00
N HIS A 34 -0.80 14.49 -11.39
CA HIS A 34 -1.12 13.23 -12.05
C HIS A 34 -2.63 12.95 -12.15
N GLY A 35 -3.47 13.79 -11.53
CA GLY A 35 -4.91 13.62 -11.45
C GLY A 35 -5.28 12.56 -10.41
N LYS A 36 -6.34 11.80 -10.72
CA LYS A 36 -6.90 10.76 -9.87
C LYS A 36 -5.85 9.77 -9.38
N LEU A 37 -5.73 9.64 -8.06
CA LEU A 37 -4.79 8.73 -7.40
C LEU A 37 -5.48 7.42 -7.01
N VAL A 38 -4.72 6.33 -6.91
CA VAL A 38 -5.19 5.07 -6.33
C VAL A 38 -4.40 4.75 -5.07
N VAL A 39 -5.07 4.63 -3.94
CA VAL A 39 -4.50 4.13 -2.68
C VAL A 39 -4.51 2.61 -2.69
N SER A 40 -3.34 1.97 -2.68
CA SER A 40 -3.23 0.53 -2.51
C SER A 40 -3.45 0.15 -1.05
N PHE A 41 -4.63 -0.38 -0.73
CA PHE A 41 -5.04 -0.75 0.61
C PHE A 41 -5.00 -2.28 0.79
N SER A 42 -4.33 -2.75 1.84
CA SER A 42 -4.16 -4.19 2.12
C SER A 42 -4.73 -4.62 3.47
N GLY A 43 -5.38 -3.72 4.20
CA GLY A 43 -5.83 -3.96 5.57
C GLY A 43 -4.71 -3.90 6.64
N GLY A 44 -3.46 -3.66 6.24
CA GLY A 44 -2.33 -3.53 7.17
C GLY A 44 -2.12 -2.10 7.66
N LYS A 45 -1.37 -1.95 8.76
CA LYS A 45 -1.10 -0.64 9.41
C LYS A 45 -0.62 0.44 8.44
N ASP A 46 0.36 0.11 7.59
CA ASP A 46 0.99 1.10 6.70
C ASP A 46 -0.01 1.56 5.63
N SER A 47 -0.81 0.64 5.12
CA SER A 47 -1.86 0.96 4.13
C SER A 47 -3.02 1.74 4.74
N ALA A 48 -3.34 1.50 6.02
CA ALA A 48 -4.33 2.29 6.75
C ALA A 48 -3.85 3.73 6.97
N VAL A 49 -2.57 3.92 7.33
CA VAL A 49 -1.96 5.25 7.43
C VAL A 49 -2.00 5.99 6.08
N ILE A 50 -1.68 5.32 4.96
CA ILE A 50 -1.78 5.97 3.64
C ILE A 50 -3.22 6.39 3.32
N LEU A 51 -4.21 5.55 3.63
CA LEU A 51 -5.62 5.87 3.41
C LEU A 51 -6.04 7.11 4.22
N ASP A 52 -5.71 7.15 5.52
CA ASP A 52 -5.97 8.31 6.39
C ASP A 52 -5.27 9.58 5.89
N LEU A 53 -4.01 9.48 5.45
CA LEU A 53 -3.26 10.63 4.91
C LEU A 53 -3.83 11.13 3.58
N ALA A 54 -4.36 10.23 2.74
CA ALA A 54 -5.04 10.59 1.50
C ALA A 54 -6.34 11.33 1.80
N GLU A 55 -7.15 10.84 2.75
CA GLU A 55 -8.35 11.53 3.22
C GLU A 55 -8.03 12.93 3.75
N LYS A 56 -7.05 13.05 4.65
CA LYS A 56 -6.59 14.33 5.21
C LYS A 56 -6.02 15.29 4.17
N SER A 57 -5.59 14.80 3.01
CA SER A 57 -5.10 15.65 1.93
C SER A 57 -6.22 16.34 1.14
N GLY A 58 -7.47 15.90 1.30
CA GLY A 58 -8.64 16.46 0.62
C GLY A 58 -8.65 16.28 -0.90
N CYS A 59 -7.87 15.34 -1.44
CA CYS A 59 -7.83 15.07 -2.87
C CYS A 59 -8.79 13.95 -3.29
N ASP A 60 -9.15 13.90 -4.57
CA ASP A 60 -9.90 12.75 -5.13
C ASP A 60 -8.98 11.53 -5.27
N TYR A 61 -9.40 10.40 -4.69
CA TYR A 61 -8.68 9.14 -4.73
C TYR A 61 -9.65 7.95 -4.83
N ILE A 62 -9.10 6.82 -5.28
CA ILE A 62 -9.77 5.52 -5.30
C ILE A 62 -9.02 4.57 -4.38
N VAL A 63 -9.73 3.75 -3.63
CA VAL A 63 -9.17 2.67 -2.81
C VAL A 63 -9.14 1.38 -3.62
N TYR A 64 -7.95 0.79 -3.76
CA TYR A 64 -7.73 -0.49 -4.41
C TYR A 64 -7.35 -1.56 -3.40
N PHE A 65 -8.05 -2.70 -3.44
CA PHE A 65 -7.71 -3.89 -2.65
C PHE A 65 -7.36 -5.07 -3.56
N ASN A 66 -6.27 -5.77 -3.25
CA ASN A 66 -5.87 -6.97 -3.98
C ASN A 66 -6.22 -8.22 -3.18
N ASP A 67 -7.31 -8.88 -3.56
CA ASP A 67 -7.71 -10.17 -3.01
C ASP A 67 -6.90 -11.30 -3.67
N THR A 68 -6.01 -11.92 -2.91
CA THR A 68 -5.15 -13.00 -3.40
C THR A 68 -5.86 -14.36 -3.47
N GLY A 69 -7.09 -14.47 -2.95
CA GLY A 69 -7.83 -15.73 -2.83
C GLY A 69 -7.35 -16.64 -1.70
N ILE A 70 -6.37 -16.19 -0.90
CA ILE A 70 -5.82 -16.90 0.28
C ILE A 70 -5.67 -15.97 1.50
N GLU A 71 -6.38 -14.85 1.50
CA GLU A 71 -6.37 -13.91 2.62
C GLU A 71 -7.16 -14.47 3.82
N MET A 72 -6.82 -14.04 5.03
CA MET A 72 -7.62 -14.33 6.22
C MET A 72 -9.02 -13.68 6.09
N PRO A 73 -10.08 -14.28 6.66
CA PRO A 73 -11.44 -13.73 6.58
C PRO A 73 -11.54 -12.26 7.01
N GLU A 74 -10.81 -11.87 8.05
CA GLU A 74 -10.77 -10.50 8.59
C GLU A 74 -10.14 -9.52 7.59
N THR A 75 -9.17 -9.99 6.80
CA THR A 75 -8.54 -9.21 5.72
C THR A 75 -9.48 -9.09 4.52
N VAL A 76 -10.21 -10.16 4.18
CA VAL A 76 -11.25 -10.10 3.12
C VAL A 76 -12.34 -9.10 3.48
N GLU A 77 -12.72 -8.99 4.75
CA GLU A 77 -13.69 -7.99 5.19
C GLU A 77 -13.22 -6.55 4.93
N GLN A 78 -11.91 -6.28 4.96
CA GLN A 78 -11.36 -4.97 4.64
C GLN A 78 -11.60 -4.56 3.17
N SER A 79 -11.90 -5.50 2.27
CA SER A 79 -12.27 -5.20 0.87
C SER A 79 -13.53 -4.33 0.76
N LYS A 80 -14.40 -4.31 1.78
CA LYS A 80 -15.58 -3.42 1.85
C LYS A 80 -15.21 -1.94 1.81
N LYS A 81 -13.96 -1.58 2.13
CA LYS A 81 -13.44 -0.21 2.06
C LYS A 81 -12.89 0.15 0.68
N ALA A 82 -12.85 -0.79 -0.26
CA ALA A 82 -12.26 -0.60 -1.58
C ALA A 82 -13.33 -0.30 -2.63
N ASP A 83 -13.05 0.68 -3.50
CA ASP A 83 -13.89 0.93 -4.67
C ASP A 83 -13.58 -0.06 -5.80
N ILE A 84 -12.33 -0.56 -5.85
CA ILE A 84 -11.88 -1.53 -6.84
C ILE A 84 -11.21 -2.72 -6.13
N VAL A 85 -11.66 -3.92 -6.48
CA VAL A 85 -11.06 -5.17 -6.01
C VAL A 85 -10.43 -5.92 -7.19
N GLY A 86 -9.12 -6.17 -7.11
CA GLY A 86 -8.45 -7.11 -7.99
C GLY A 86 -8.44 -8.48 -7.32
N SER A 87 -9.22 -9.43 -7.84
CA SER A 87 -9.29 -10.78 -7.27
C SER A 87 -8.55 -11.81 -8.10
N ALA A 88 -7.76 -12.65 -7.42
CA ALA A 88 -7.15 -13.84 -8.00
C ALA A 88 -8.09 -15.06 -8.00
N GLY A 89 -9.23 -15.00 -7.30
CA GLY A 89 -10.15 -16.13 -7.15
C GLY A 89 -9.45 -17.38 -6.63
N ASP A 90 -9.75 -18.52 -7.25
CA ASP A 90 -9.17 -19.83 -6.92
C ASP A 90 -7.77 -20.07 -7.52
N SER A 91 -7.12 -19.03 -8.08
CA SER A 91 -5.87 -19.19 -8.84
C SER A 91 -4.77 -19.87 -8.03
N PHE A 92 -4.61 -19.58 -6.74
CA PHE A 92 -3.60 -20.26 -5.92
C PHE A 92 -3.79 -21.78 -5.98
N TRP A 93 -4.99 -22.25 -5.69
CA TRP A 93 -5.34 -23.68 -5.66
C TRP A 93 -5.23 -24.35 -7.02
N ARG A 94 -5.50 -23.62 -8.12
CA ARG A 94 -5.33 -24.15 -9.48
C ARG A 94 -3.87 -24.29 -9.91
N TYR A 95 -2.98 -23.45 -9.39
CA TYR A 95 -1.59 -23.37 -9.83
C TYR A 95 -0.60 -24.10 -8.91
N VAL A 96 -0.94 -24.32 -7.63
CA VAL A 96 -0.13 -25.13 -6.72
C VAL A 96 0.15 -26.54 -7.27
N PRO A 97 -0.81 -27.30 -7.84
CA PRO A 97 -0.52 -28.61 -8.42
C PRO A 97 0.42 -28.57 -9.63
N LYS A 98 0.54 -27.43 -10.31
CA LYS A 98 1.33 -27.27 -11.55
C LYS A 98 2.75 -26.79 -11.28
N PHE A 99 2.90 -25.85 -10.36
CA PHE A 99 4.18 -25.23 -10.04
C PHE A 99 4.78 -25.74 -8.73
N GLY A 100 4.00 -26.45 -7.92
CA GLY A 100 4.38 -26.78 -6.56
C GLY A 100 4.17 -25.59 -5.59
N PRO A 101 4.48 -25.80 -4.30
CA PRO A 101 4.33 -24.75 -3.29
C PRO A 101 5.23 -23.56 -3.61
N PRO A 102 4.76 -22.31 -3.40
CA PRO A 102 5.62 -21.14 -3.56
C PRO A 102 6.75 -21.15 -2.53
N ALA A 103 7.91 -20.63 -2.93
CA ALA A 103 9.06 -20.49 -2.05
C ALA A 103 9.64 -19.08 -2.14
N ARG A 104 10.55 -18.74 -1.21
CA ARG A 104 11.23 -17.43 -1.19
C ARG A 104 11.90 -17.12 -2.51
N ASP A 105 12.50 -18.11 -3.17
CA ASP A 105 13.23 -17.94 -4.43
C ASP A 105 12.40 -18.39 -5.64
N TYR A 106 11.20 -18.92 -5.40
CA TYR A 106 10.26 -19.36 -6.42
C TYR A 106 8.89 -18.70 -6.25
N ARG A 107 8.88 -17.37 -6.44
CA ARG A 107 7.75 -16.47 -6.15
C ARG A 107 6.71 -16.38 -7.29
N TRP A 108 6.31 -17.52 -7.86
CA TRP A 108 5.28 -17.54 -8.90
C TRP A 108 3.95 -16.95 -8.39
N CYS A 109 3.63 -17.18 -7.11
CA CYS A 109 2.39 -16.70 -6.49
C CYS A 109 2.29 -15.16 -6.49
N CYS A 110 3.39 -14.42 -6.34
CA CYS A 110 3.36 -12.96 -6.41
C CYS A 110 2.90 -12.48 -7.80
N LYS A 111 3.41 -13.12 -8.87
CA LYS A 111 3.03 -12.78 -10.24
C LYS A 111 1.55 -13.06 -10.48
N VAL A 112 1.10 -14.26 -10.12
CA VAL A 112 -0.25 -14.73 -10.43
C VAL A 112 -1.32 -14.12 -9.53
N LEU A 113 -1.05 -13.96 -8.24
CA LEU A 113 -2.06 -13.56 -7.24
C LEU A 113 -2.05 -12.07 -6.91
N LYS A 114 -0.95 -11.37 -7.18
CA LYS A 114 -0.83 -9.94 -6.86
C LYS A 114 -0.72 -9.10 -8.11
N LEU A 115 0.30 -9.37 -8.94
CA LEU A 115 0.64 -8.49 -10.05
C LEU A 115 -0.39 -8.55 -11.19
N VAL A 116 -0.78 -9.75 -11.62
CA VAL A 116 -1.76 -9.91 -12.72
C VAL A 116 -3.14 -9.34 -12.36
N PRO A 117 -3.74 -9.64 -11.19
CA PRO A 117 -5.02 -9.05 -10.80
C PRO A 117 -4.95 -7.52 -10.67
N THR A 118 -3.86 -7.01 -10.07
CA THR A 118 -3.64 -5.56 -9.95
C THR A 118 -3.54 -4.88 -11.31
N TYR A 119 -2.80 -5.45 -12.26
CA TYR A 119 -2.70 -4.90 -13.60
C TYR A 119 -4.06 -4.86 -14.29
N LYS A 120 -4.82 -5.96 -14.24
CA LYS A 120 -6.16 -6.02 -14.84
C LYS A 120 -7.12 -4.99 -14.23
N ALA A 121 -7.05 -4.79 -12.91
CA ALA A 121 -7.93 -3.89 -12.18
C ALA A 121 -7.57 -2.40 -12.40
N LEU A 122 -6.29 -2.07 -12.52
CA LEU A 122 -5.83 -0.67 -12.51
C LEU A 122 -5.42 -0.11 -13.88
N LYS A 123 -5.24 -0.96 -14.90
CA LYS A 123 -4.88 -0.51 -16.24
C LYS A 123 -5.95 0.45 -16.77
N GLY A 124 -5.54 1.68 -17.07
CA GLY A 124 -6.42 2.73 -17.60
C GLY A 124 -7.23 3.49 -16.54
N VAL A 125 -7.17 3.08 -15.27
CA VAL A 125 -7.87 3.74 -14.16
C VAL A 125 -7.09 4.94 -13.64
N THR A 126 -5.78 4.79 -13.48
CA THR A 126 -4.91 5.83 -12.93
C THR A 126 -3.55 5.83 -13.61
N LYS A 127 -2.85 6.96 -13.48
CA LYS A 127 -1.42 7.10 -13.79
C LYS A 127 -0.54 7.00 -12.55
N MET A 128 -1.12 6.94 -11.34
CA MET A 128 -0.36 6.91 -10.10
C MET A 128 -1.04 6.13 -8.98
N THR A 129 -0.27 5.22 -8.36
CA THR A 129 -0.65 4.50 -7.15
C THR A 129 0.15 4.98 -5.94
N LEU A 130 -0.50 5.01 -4.77
CA LEU A 130 0.11 5.25 -3.48
C LEU A 130 0.29 3.91 -2.75
N VAL A 131 1.45 3.71 -2.12
CA VAL A 131 1.77 2.51 -1.34
C VAL A 131 2.40 2.87 0.00
N GLY A 132 2.19 2.02 1.01
CA GLY A 132 2.76 2.16 2.36
C GLY A 132 4.22 1.73 2.52
N GLN A 133 5.00 1.63 1.43
CA GLN A 133 6.36 1.10 1.47
C GLN A 133 7.33 2.02 2.21
N ARG A 134 7.98 1.51 3.26
CA ARG A 134 8.98 2.26 4.07
C ARG A 134 10.41 1.77 3.81
N ARG A 135 11.37 2.70 3.82
CA ARG A 135 12.81 2.42 3.61
C ARG A 135 13.38 1.49 4.67
N PHE A 136 12.87 1.57 5.89
CA PHE A 136 13.35 0.80 7.03
C PHE A 136 12.76 -0.62 7.11
N GLU A 137 12.10 -1.12 6.05
CA GLU A 137 11.62 -2.51 5.98
C GLU A 137 12.71 -3.49 5.52
N SER A 138 13.61 -3.07 4.63
CA SER A 138 14.72 -3.90 4.14
C SER A 138 15.78 -3.05 3.43
N LEU A 139 16.97 -3.63 3.21
CA LEU A 139 18.04 -2.99 2.44
C LEU A 139 17.60 -2.62 1.01
N ASP A 140 16.76 -3.44 0.38
CA ASP A 140 16.23 -3.15 -0.96
C ASP A 140 15.25 -1.97 -0.93
N ARG A 141 14.39 -1.91 0.09
CA ARG A 141 13.47 -0.77 0.27
C ARG A 141 14.22 0.53 0.58
N MET A 142 15.33 0.45 1.31
CA MET A 142 16.18 1.60 1.62
C MET A 142 16.72 2.29 0.35
N ARG A 143 17.06 1.50 -0.67
CA ARG A 143 17.55 2.00 -1.97
C ARG A 143 16.44 2.52 -2.89
N SER A 144 15.17 2.26 -2.55
CA SER A 144 14.04 2.64 -3.38
C SER A 144 13.81 4.16 -3.36
N LYS A 145 13.42 4.71 -4.52
CA LYS A 145 13.01 6.11 -4.65
C LYS A 145 11.63 6.32 -4.01
N LYS A 146 11.32 7.54 -3.58
CA LYS A 146 10.00 7.91 -3.04
C LYS A 146 8.90 7.89 -4.10
N VAL A 147 9.25 8.18 -5.36
CA VAL A 147 8.40 8.04 -6.54
C VAL A 147 9.19 7.30 -7.61
N TRP A 148 8.58 6.30 -8.24
CA TRP A 148 9.23 5.49 -9.27
C TRP A 148 8.23 5.02 -10.34
N MET A 149 8.75 4.59 -11.48
CA MET A 149 7.97 3.92 -12.51
C MET A 149 7.72 2.48 -12.09
N ASN A 150 6.48 2.00 -12.10
CA ASN A 150 6.19 0.63 -11.72
C ASN A 150 6.59 -0.35 -12.82
N ASP A 151 7.52 -1.26 -12.51
CA ASP A 151 8.01 -2.27 -13.46
C ASP A 151 6.93 -3.29 -13.87
N TRP A 152 5.93 -3.49 -13.02
CA TRP A 152 4.87 -4.50 -13.20
C TRP A 152 3.54 -3.91 -13.68
N LEU A 153 3.38 -2.60 -13.54
CA LEU A 153 2.22 -1.83 -14.00
C LEU A 153 2.71 -0.77 -15.00
N PRO A 154 3.02 -1.16 -16.26
CA PRO A 154 3.55 -0.24 -17.25
C PRO A 154 2.67 1.00 -17.41
N GLY A 155 3.28 2.18 -17.33
CA GLY A 155 2.58 3.47 -17.43
C GLY A 155 1.96 3.99 -16.12
N ILE A 156 2.05 3.24 -15.02
CA ILE A 156 1.58 3.67 -13.69
C ILE A 156 2.77 4.01 -12.78
N LEU A 157 2.89 5.27 -12.36
CA LEU A 157 3.86 5.68 -11.35
C LEU A 157 3.44 5.15 -9.98
N THR A 158 4.39 4.87 -9.12
CA THR A 158 4.12 4.51 -7.72
C THR A 158 4.82 5.50 -6.80
N ALA A 159 4.11 5.96 -5.78
CA ALA A 159 4.63 6.86 -4.76
C ALA A 159 4.45 6.27 -3.36
N ALA A 160 5.44 6.49 -2.50
CA ALA A 160 5.43 6.08 -1.11
C ALA A 160 5.44 7.31 -0.19
N PRO A 161 4.27 7.85 0.22
CA PRO A 161 4.20 9.07 1.02
C PRO A 161 4.97 8.98 2.35
N ILE A 162 4.89 7.82 3.01
CA ILE A 162 5.52 7.52 4.31
C ILE A 162 6.89 6.84 4.18
N ASN A 163 7.57 6.96 3.04
CA ASN A 163 8.79 6.20 2.75
C ASN A 163 9.89 6.34 3.81
N GLU A 164 9.96 7.47 4.50
CA GLU A 164 10.94 7.80 5.54
C GLU A 164 10.39 7.63 6.96
N TRP A 165 9.21 7.03 7.12
CA TRP A 165 8.62 6.78 8.43
C TRP A 165 9.17 5.47 9.00
N THR A 166 9.47 5.50 10.30
CA THR A 166 9.79 4.29 11.07
C THR A 166 8.54 3.45 11.30
N ALA A 167 8.70 2.24 11.84
CA ALA A 167 7.54 1.45 12.23
C ALA A 167 6.77 2.11 13.37
N LEU A 168 7.47 2.77 14.29
CA LEU A 168 6.86 3.49 15.41
C LEU A 168 6.03 4.68 14.92
N ASP A 169 6.56 5.46 13.96
CA ASP A 169 5.82 6.58 13.37
C ASP A 169 4.49 6.17 12.75
N ALA A 170 4.39 4.94 12.22
CA ALA A 170 3.17 4.43 11.62
C ALA A 170 2.19 3.84 12.65
N TRP A 171 2.65 3.57 13.87
CA TRP A 171 1.83 3.06 14.98
C TRP A 171 1.27 4.16 15.87
N LEU A 172 1.97 5.30 15.95
CA LEU A 172 1.55 6.51 16.65
C LEU A 172 0.62 7.34 15.76
#